data_AF-A0A0F9H3I2-F1
#
_entry.id   AF-A0A0F9H3I2-F1
#
_cell.length_a   1.000
_cell.length_b   1.000
_cell.length_c   1.000
_cell.angle_alpha   90.00
_cell.angle_beta   90.00
_cell.angle_gamma   90.00
#
_symmetry.space_group_name_H-M   'P 1'
#
loop_
_entity.id
_entity.type
_entity.pdbx_description
1 polymer ?
#
loop_
_entity_poly.entity_id
_entity_poly.type
_entity_poly.pdbx_seq_one_letter_code
_entity_poly.pdbx_strand_id
1 'polypeptide(L)'
;MIFKFFFSSNKSRLFVCSLYFFSFIISSFFTIKAFSEVVWQLPPEQRSSSGIDSTDQVIVTDATGANVAIIWRGGSTAVQAAISNDFGVNWTSSFNLSAAAGTFSGSEDITMSKSGQYIYGIWPRSPAGTFQIELSRSIDFGVSWTPIGSVKVLSTATVAVQPNVATDSSGQFVYASWQQTVGADNIITTSRSTDFGATWPAGASAIALSATGEDASSSEITTNGSGQYVYAIWQRVDGGTSKTRVQTSRSIDFGASWTLPGSVITLSADDQNATNQRIMTSTSGKYVYAVWEKIIDVGNTNIQFARSTDFGATFSSAVNIVSSIGKATKPEIAIDDTGQYVYLVYRVDTGGRILLSRSTDFGATFSSPITVSSGTANTNPAITTDKTGKNVYVIWDSTGSAKDASSSSDFGQTFSPPETLTGSDSFIIASITTDDSGRYVYAAFDVSPGDVIIHSIRALDQLLLTTPIIRVFRE
;
A
#
# COMPACT_ATOMS: atom_id res chain seq x y z
N MET A 1 -83.16 18.18 21.56
CA MET A 1 -84.02 17.00 21.41
C MET A 1 -83.38 15.86 22.20
N ILE A 2 -84.08 15.27 23.18
CA ILE A 2 -83.76 14.02 23.93
C ILE A 2 -82.33 13.94 24.54
N PHE A 3 -82.09 14.27 25.82
CA PHE A 3 -82.25 13.43 27.04
C PHE A 3 -81.48 12.09 27.09
N LYS A 4 -80.40 12.03 27.91
CA LYS A 4 -80.39 11.27 29.19
C LYS A 4 -79.09 11.49 30.02
N PHE A 5 -79.23 11.47 31.35
CA PHE A 5 -78.16 11.37 32.34
C PHE A 5 -77.86 9.90 32.68
N PHE A 6 -76.70 9.61 33.28
CA PHE A 6 -76.63 8.87 34.56
C PHE A 6 -75.32 9.18 35.33
N PHE A 7 -75.17 8.61 36.53
CA PHE A 7 -74.28 9.06 37.62
C PHE A 7 -73.22 8.01 38.02
N SER A 8 -72.29 8.42 38.89
CA SER A 8 -71.59 7.59 39.90
C SER A 8 -70.36 6.75 39.46
N SER A 9 -69.34 6.48 40.32
CA SER A 9 -68.70 7.32 41.36
C SER A 9 -67.37 6.69 41.87
N ASN A 10 -66.51 7.56 42.45
CA ASN A 10 -65.64 7.33 43.63
C ASN A 10 -64.49 6.29 43.65
N LYS A 11 -63.33 6.78 44.15
CA LYS A 11 -62.14 6.06 44.68
C LYS A 11 -61.29 5.30 43.63
N SER A 12 -59.96 5.30 43.70
CA SER A 12 -59.05 5.58 44.84
C SER A 12 -58.15 6.83 44.67
N ARG A 13 -57.45 7.22 45.75
CA ARG A 13 -56.49 8.35 45.84
C ARG A 13 -55.16 7.90 46.41
N LEU A 14 -54.04 8.34 45.84
CA LEU A 14 -52.72 8.66 46.44
C LEU A 14 -51.85 9.21 45.26
N PHE A 15 -51.47 10.50 45.18
CA PHE A 15 -50.35 11.17 45.87
C PHE A 15 -49.06 10.31 45.80
N VAL A 16 -47.94 10.71 45.18
CA VAL A 16 -47.10 11.95 45.21
C VAL A 16 -46.31 12.05 43.87
N CYS A 17 -45.87 13.17 43.26
CA CYS A 17 -45.99 14.64 43.42
C CYS A 17 -45.94 15.30 42.00
N SER A 18 -46.30 16.56 41.74
CA SER A 18 -45.64 17.86 42.03
C SER A 18 -44.20 18.07 41.51
N LEU A 19 -44.04 18.46 40.23
CA LEU A 19 -43.34 19.67 39.79
C LEU A 19 -43.54 19.89 38.27
N TYR A 20 -44.32 20.91 37.87
CA TYR A 20 -44.51 21.31 36.47
C TYR A 20 -44.48 22.84 36.35
N PHE A 21 -43.28 23.43 36.39
CA PHE A 21 -42.99 24.80 35.93
C PHE A 21 -41.46 24.96 35.78
N PHE A 22 -41.01 25.84 34.86
CA PHE A 22 -39.59 26.07 34.48
C PHE A 22 -38.86 24.81 33.97
N SER A 23 -38.74 24.57 32.66
CA SER A 23 -38.03 25.45 31.72
C SER A 23 -38.62 25.42 30.30
N PHE A 24 -38.71 26.58 29.67
CA PHE A 24 -38.97 26.72 28.22
C PHE A 24 -37.84 27.50 27.54
N ILE A 25 -36.60 27.30 28.02
CA ILE A 25 -35.36 27.82 27.41
C ILE A 25 -34.33 26.69 27.36
N ILE A 26 -34.13 26.15 26.16
CA ILE A 26 -32.92 25.58 25.54
C ILE A 26 -33.42 25.04 24.18
N SER A 27 -33.50 25.94 23.20
CA SER A 27 -33.92 25.66 21.82
C SER A 27 -32.91 26.23 20.81
N SER A 28 -31.63 26.17 21.18
CA SER A 28 -30.48 26.58 20.38
C SER A 28 -29.26 25.72 20.75
N PHE A 29 -28.46 25.35 19.75
CA PHE A 29 -27.10 24.79 19.88
C PHE A 29 -26.90 23.51 20.71
N PHE A 30 -27.72 22.48 20.46
CA PHE A 30 -27.27 21.09 20.61
C PHE A 30 -27.62 20.24 19.38
N THR A 31 -26.88 20.45 18.29
CA THR A 31 -26.68 19.39 17.31
C THR A 31 -25.76 18.36 17.96
N ILE A 32 -26.33 17.42 18.70
CA ILE A 32 -25.61 16.21 19.11
C ILE A 32 -25.26 15.48 17.82
N LYS A 33 -24.00 15.61 17.38
CA LYS A 33 -23.44 14.72 16.36
C LYS A 33 -23.42 13.34 16.97
N ALA A 34 -24.45 12.55 16.66
CA ALA A 34 -24.42 11.12 16.89
C ALA A 34 -23.34 10.54 15.97
N PHE A 35 -22.12 10.44 16.50
CA PHE A 35 -21.09 9.60 15.91
C PHE A 35 -21.66 8.18 15.92
N SER A 36 -21.80 7.57 14.74
CA SER A 36 -21.87 6.13 14.65
C SER A 36 -20.57 5.58 15.22
N GLU A 37 -20.63 4.88 16.36
CA GLU A 37 -19.47 4.14 16.87
C GLU A 37 -19.02 3.18 15.76
N VAL A 38 -17.80 3.37 15.27
CA VAL A 38 -17.17 2.41 14.37
C VAL A 38 -16.90 1.17 15.21
N VAL A 39 -17.65 0.10 14.96
CA VAL A 39 -17.44 -1.17 15.66
C VAL A 39 -16.19 -1.82 15.07
N TRP A 40 -15.08 -1.68 15.79
CA TRP A 40 -13.86 -2.43 15.52
C TRP A 40 -14.17 -3.92 15.57
N GLN A 41 -13.99 -4.61 14.45
CA GLN A 41 -13.98 -6.07 14.40
C GLN A 41 -12.57 -6.50 14.03
N LEU A 42 -11.84 -6.99 15.03
CA LEU A 42 -10.57 -7.66 14.81
C LEU A 42 -10.83 -9.04 14.19
N PRO A 43 -10.04 -9.49 13.20
CA PRO A 43 -10.07 -10.89 12.80
C PRO A 43 -9.68 -11.81 13.96
N PRO A 44 -10.09 -13.09 13.95
CA PRO A 44 -9.62 -14.07 14.93
C PRO A 44 -8.09 -14.17 14.92
N GLU A 45 -7.44 -14.25 16.09
CA GLU A 45 -5.98 -14.34 16.20
C GLU A 45 -5.41 -15.48 15.32
N GLN A 46 -4.57 -15.14 14.35
CA GLN A 46 -3.79 -16.08 13.54
C GLN A 46 -2.33 -15.60 13.54
N ARG A 47 -1.40 -16.48 13.91
CA ARG A 47 -0.04 -16.11 14.33
C ARG A 47 1.01 -16.59 13.34
N SER A 48 1.94 -15.72 12.98
CA SER A 48 3.23 -16.06 12.37
C SER A 48 4.27 -16.52 13.42
N SER A 49 5.57 -16.52 13.09
CA SER A 49 6.63 -16.54 14.09
C SER A 49 7.81 -15.64 13.71
N SER A 50 8.06 -14.61 14.52
CA SER A 50 9.23 -13.74 14.60
C SER A 50 10.24 -13.78 13.43
N GLY A 51 10.18 -12.80 12.53
CA GLY A 51 11.40 -12.34 11.84
C GLY A 51 11.26 -11.68 10.46
N ILE A 52 11.97 -10.55 10.35
CA ILE A 52 12.43 -9.87 9.12
C ILE A 52 11.38 -9.01 8.42
N ASP A 53 11.71 -7.72 8.28
CA ASP A 53 10.95 -6.69 7.60
C ASP A 53 10.48 -7.10 6.19
N SER A 54 9.24 -6.72 5.86
CA SER A 54 8.78 -6.60 4.47
C SER A 54 8.81 -5.13 4.09
N THR A 55 9.50 -4.79 3.00
CA THR A 55 9.61 -3.41 2.48
C THR A 55 8.56 -3.09 1.40
N ASP A 56 7.70 -4.07 1.12
CA ASP A 56 7.03 -4.26 -0.16
C ASP A 56 5.51 -4.43 0.06
N GLN A 57 4.69 -4.52 -1.01
CA GLN A 57 3.24 -4.50 -0.83
C GLN A 57 2.71 -5.84 -0.30
N VAL A 58 2.28 -5.85 0.96
CA VAL A 58 1.70 -7.06 1.60
C VAL A 58 0.17 -7.09 1.65
N ILE A 59 -0.52 -5.97 1.36
CA ILE A 59 -1.99 -5.88 1.37
C ILE A 59 -2.55 -5.20 0.11
N VAL A 60 -3.65 -5.75 -0.41
CA VAL A 60 -4.38 -5.28 -1.61
C VAL A 60 -5.88 -5.41 -1.42
N THR A 61 -6.64 -4.55 -2.12
CA THR A 61 -8.09 -4.64 -2.23
C THR A 61 -8.54 -4.39 -3.67
N ASP A 62 -9.76 -4.79 -4.00
CA ASP A 62 -10.34 -4.57 -5.33
C ASP A 62 -10.94 -3.17 -5.50
N ALA A 63 -11.45 -2.86 -6.70
CA ALA A 63 -12.07 -1.56 -7.00
C ALA A 63 -13.33 -1.24 -6.19
N THR A 64 -13.84 -2.16 -5.36
CA THR A 64 -15.04 -1.98 -4.54
C THR A 64 -14.76 -1.93 -3.04
N GLY A 65 -13.57 -2.37 -2.62
CA GLY A 65 -13.23 -2.61 -1.22
C GLY A 65 -13.76 -3.93 -0.67
N ALA A 66 -14.62 -4.66 -1.38
CA ALA A 66 -15.28 -5.87 -0.87
C ALA A 66 -14.29 -7.02 -0.68
N ASN A 67 -13.40 -7.21 -1.66
CA ASN A 67 -12.35 -8.22 -1.60
C ASN A 67 -11.06 -7.59 -1.09
N VAL A 68 -10.46 -8.19 -0.06
CA VAL A 68 -9.21 -7.77 0.57
C VAL A 68 -8.32 -9.00 0.76
N ALA A 69 -7.05 -8.90 0.40
CA ALA A 69 -6.07 -9.96 0.59
C ALA A 69 -4.80 -9.44 1.25
N ILE A 70 -4.28 -10.20 2.20
CA ILE A 70 -2.99 -9.97 2.87
C ILE A 70 -2.13 -11.24 2.80
N ILE A 71 -0.83 -11.09 2.56
CA ILE A 71 0.18 -12.16 2.71
C ILE A 71 1.22 -11.80 3.77
N TRP A 72 1.84 -12.82 4.36
CA TRP A 72 2.92 -12.64 5.34
C TRP A 72 3.71 -13.94 5.53
N ARG A 73 4.87 -13.93 6.20
CA ARG A 73 5.56 -15.17 6.61
C ARG A 73 4.94 -15.76 7.87
N GLY A 74 4.37 -16.95 7.79
CA GLY A 74 3.81 -17.69 8.93
C GLY A 74 4.72 -18.81 9.42
N GLY A 75 4.92 -18.89 10.74
CA GLY A 75 5.79 -19.89 11.36
C GLY A 75 7.23 -19.79 10.85
N SER A 76 7.99 -20.87 11.05
CA SER A 76 9.44 -20.86 10.87
C SER A 76 9.94 -20.87 9.41
N THR A 77 9.14 -20.39 8.44
CA THR A 77 9.55 -19.93 7.08
C THR A 77 8.37 -19.69 6.10
N ALA A 78 7.18 -20.23 6.33
CA ALA A 78 6.21 -20.45 5.24
C ALA A 78 5.27 -19.26 4.98
N VAL A 79 5.28 -18.72 3.75
CA VAL A 79 4.32 -17.70 3.29
C VAL A 79 2.87 -18.16 3.44
N GLN A 80 2.05 -17.33 4.08
CA GLN A 80 0.61 -17.48 4.27
C GLN A 80 -0.17 -16.39 3.52
N ALA A 81 -1.48 -16.59 3.37
CA ALA A 81 -2.44 -15.55 3.02
C ALA A 81 -3.71 -15.62 3.87
N ALA A 82 -4.43 -14.50 3.99
CA ALA A 82 -5.79 -14.44 4.50
C ALA A 82 -6.62 -13.48 3.65
N ILE A 83 -7.91 -13.75 3.59
CA ILE A 83 -8.85 -13.11 2.67
C ILE A 83 -10.07 -12.61 3.45
N SER A 84 -10.58 -11.44 3.08
CA SER A 84 -11.96 -11.03 3.34
C SER A 84 -12.68 -10.80 2.02
N ASN A 85 -13.96 -11.17 1.96
CA ASN A 85 -14.85 -10.92 0.82
C ASN A 85 -16.05 -10.04 1.23
N ASP A 86 -15.97 -9.39 2.40
CA ASP A 86 -17.02 -8.59 3.00
C ASP A 86 -16.48 -7.28 3.62
N PHE A 87 -15.57 -6.62 2.90
CA PHE A 87 -14.98 -5.32 3.27
C PHE A 87 -14.07 -5.35 4.51
N GLY A 88 -13.44 -6.48 4.79
CA GLY A 88 -12.54 -6.68 5.95
C GLY A 88 -13.27 -7.01 7.24
N VAL A 89 -14.57 -7.32 7.21
CA VAL A 89 -15.41 -7.57 8.40
C VAL A 89 -15.21 -8.98 8.95
N ASN A 90 -15.19 -9.99 8.08
CA ASN A 90 -14.80 -11.37 8.40
C ASN A 90 -13.60 -11.78 7.55
N TRP A 91 -12.75 -12.62 8.13
CA TRP A 91 -11.53 -13.12 7.48
C TRP A 91 -11.48 -14.65 7.50
N THR A 92 -10.88 -15.23 6.46
CA THR A 92 -10.58 -16.67 6.41
C THR A 92 -9.53 -17.06 7.47
N SER A 93 -9.49 -18.35 7.82
CA SER A 93 -8.26 -18.94 8.37
C SER A 93 -7.10 -18.75 7.40
N SER A 94 -5.85 -18.77 7.89
CA SER A 94 -4.66 -18.62 7.04
C SER A 94 -4.52 -19.77 6.03
N PHE A 95 -4.40 -19.43 4.74
CA PHE A 95 -3.99 -20.34 3.68
C PHE A 95 -2.46 -20.42 3.64
N ASN A 96 -1.90 -21.63 3.78
CA ASN A 96 -0.46 -21.81 3.59
C ASN A 96 -0.12 -21.90 2.10
N LEU A 97 0.57 -20.88 1.56
CA LEU A 97 0.89 -20.79 0.13
C LEU A 97 2.18 -21.53 -0.25
N SER A 98 3.04 -21.84 0.73
CA SER A 98 4.37 -22.40 0.51
C SER A 98 4.65 -23.63 1.40
N ALA A 99 5.63 -24.46 1.04
CA ALA A 99 6.03 -25.60 1.88
C ALA A 99 7.20 -25.19 2.78
N ALA A 100 7.10 -25.52 4.07
CA ALA A 100 8.10 -25.27 5.12
C ALA A 100 9.46 -26.00 4.93
N ALA A 101 9.74 -26.49 3.72
CA ALA A 101 11.03 -27.02 3.31
C ALA A 101 11.75 -25.99 2.42
N GLY A 102 12.60 -25.18 3.04
CA GLY A 102 13.50 -24.23 2.39
C GLY A 102 13.77 -23.00 3.25
N THR A 103 14.91 -22.36 3.07
CA THR A 103 15.21 -21.05 3.68
C THR A 103 14.58 -19.95 2.84
N PHE A 104 14.02 -18.92 3.45
CA PHE A 104 13.44 -17.77 2.74
C PHE A 104 14.33 -16.54 2.91
N SER A 105 14.24 -15.60 1.96
CA SER A 105 14.86 -14.28 2.06
C SER A 105 13.78 -13.24 2.40
N GLY A 106 14.17 -11.97 2.54
CA GLY A 106 13.24 -10.84 2.56
C GLY A 106 12.33 -10.78 1.32
N SER A 107 11.33 -9.90 1.35
CA SER A 107 10.44 -9.57 0.22
C SER A 107 9.47 -10.66 -0.23
N GLU A 108 8.32 -10.77 0.45
CA GLU A 108 7.07 -11.20 -0.17
C GLU A 108 6.34 -9.98 -0.74
N ASP A 109 5.66 -10.14 -1.88
CA ASP A 109 4.90 -9.05 -2.52
C ASP A 109 3.57 -9.57 -3.10
N ILE A 110 2.52 -8.74 -3.11
CA ILE A 110 1.16 -9.13 -3.52
C ILE A 110 0.52 -8.14 -4.51
N THR A 111 -0.17 -8.68 -5.51
CA THR A 111 -0.98 -7.87 -6.43
C THR A 111 -2.33 -8.53 -6.73
N MET A 112 -3.31 -7.74 -7.15
CA MET A 112 -4.70 -8.17 -7.35
C MET A 112 -5.29 -7.49 -8.59
N SER A 113 -6.03 -8.26 -9.39
CA SER A 113 -6.82 -7.73 -10.51
C SER A 113 -7.90 -6.76 -10.04
N LYS A 114 -8.31 -5.81 -10.89
CA LYS A 114 -9.27 -4.76 -10.50
C LYS A 114 -10.64 -5.29 -10.05
N SER A 115 -10.99 -6.52 -10.45
CA SER A 115 -12.23 -7.22 -10.07
C SER A 115 -12.13 -7.99 -8.75
N GLY A 116 -10.94 -8.12 -8.13
CA GLY A 116 -10.70 -8.97 -6.97
C GLY A 116 -10.66 -10.48 -7.27
N GLN A 117 -11.02 -10.92 -8.48
CA GLN A 117 -11.10 -12.34 -8.83
C GLN A 117 -9.72 -13.02 -8.80
N TYR A 118 -8.74 -12.38 -9.42
CA TYR A 118 -7.36 -12.87 -9.50
C TYR A 118 -6.49 -12.16 -8.48
N ILE A 119 -5.72 -12.95 -7.73
CA ILE A 119 -4.83 -12.51 -6.64
C ILE A 119 -3.51 -13.27 -6.80
N TYR A 120 -2.37 -12.60 -6.63
CA TYR A 120 -1.03 -13.12 -6.86
C TYR A 120 -0.11 -12.77 -5.69
N GLY A 121 0.48 -13.78 -5.03
CA GLY A 121 1.56 -13.58 -4.06
C GLY A 121 2.85 -14.20 -4.56
N ILE A 122 3.95 -13.46 -4.51
CA ILE A 122 5.29 -13.87 -4.99
C ILE A 122 6.31 -13.88 -3.85
N TRP A 123 7.30 -14.79 -3.90
CA TRP A 123 8.34 -14.88 -2.85
C TRP A 123 9.63 -15.59 -3.31
N PRO A 124 10.78 -15.30 -2.66
CA PRO A 124 12.03 -16.01 -2.89
C PRO A 124 12.17 -17.20 -1.92
N ARG A 125 12.49 -18.38 -2.45
CA ARG A 125 12.62 -19.62 -1.67
C ARG A 125 13.88 -20.38 -2.02
N SER A 126 14.58 -20.91 -1.02
CA SER A 126 15.79 -21.72 -1.16
C SER A 126 15.59 -23.15 -0.64
N PRO A 127 15.15 -24.10 -1.50
CA PRO A 127 14.98 -25.49 -1.09
C PRO A 127 16.28 -26.23 -0.77
N ALA A 128 17.42 -25.75 -1.29
CA ALA A 128 18.72 -26.43 -1.21
C ALA A 128 19.93 -25.47 -1.26
N GLY A 129 19.79 -24.22 -0.78
CA GLY A 129 20.86 -23.21 -0.79
C GLY A 129 20.84 -22.25 -1.98
N THR A 130 20.15 -22.59 -3.08
CA THR A 130 19.88 -21.69 -4.22
C THR A 130 18.47 -21.09 -4.14
N PHE A 131 18.36 -19.76 -4.12
CA PHE A 131 17.06 -19.08 -4.10
C PHE A 131 16.42 -19.03 -5.50
N GLN A 132 15.16 -19.46 -5.57
CA GLN A 132 14.27 -19.50 -6.72
C GLN A 132 13.07 -18.59 -6.46
N ILE A 133 12.40 -18.11 -7.51
CA ILE A 133 11.18 -17.30 -7.37
C ILE A 133 9.96 -18.20 -7.59
N GLU A 134 9.18 -18.38 -6.52
CA GLU A 134 7.90 -19.09 -6.52
C GLU A 134 6.74 -18.08 -6.43
N LEU A 135 5.56 -18.50 -6.87
CA LEU A 135 4.33 -17.71 -6.84
C LEU A 135 3.16 -18.64 -6.51
N SER A 136 2.12 -18.10 -5.88
CA SER A 136 0.79 -18.74 -5.88
C SER A 136 -0.27 -17.73 -6.27
N ARG A 137 -1.33 -18.22 -6.93
CA ARG A 137 -2.47 -17.41 -7.36
C ARG A 137 -3.79 -17.99 -6.88
N SER A 138 -4.75 -17.10 -6.65
CA SER A 138 -6.18 -17.40 -6.67
C SER A 138 -6.77 -16.95 -8.01
N ILE A 139 -7.87 -17.60 -8.42
CA ILE A 139 -8.68 -17.26 -9.60
C ILE A 139 -10.18 -17.11 -9.25
N ASP A 140 -10.48 -17.11 -7.95
CA ASP A 140 -11.80 -17.28 -7.33
C ASP A 140 -11.95 -16.43 -6.06
N PHE A 141 -11.44 -15.18 -6.10
CA PHE A 141 -11.56 -14.19 -5.01
C PHE A 141 -10.91 -14.63 -3.69
N GLY A 142 -9.87 -15.47 -3.76
CA GLY A 142 -9.14 -15.98 -2.61
C GLY A 142 -9.73 -17.23 -1.96
N VAL A 143 -10.83 -17.78 -2.50
CA VAL A 143 -11.48 -19.00 -1.98
C VAL A 143 -10.56 -20.22 -2.10
N SER A 144 -9.76 -20.31 -3.17
CA SER A 144 -8.72 -21.31 -3.32
C SER A 144 -7.44 -20.75 -3.95
N TRP A 145 -6.34 -21.49 -3.78
CA TRP A 145 -5.01 -21.10 -4.23
C TRP A 145 -4.36 -22.26 -5.00
N THR A 146 -3.44 -21.93 -5.92
CA THR A 146 -2.67 -22.95 -6.66
C THR A 146 -1.89 -23.88 -5.71
N PRO A 147 -1.77 -25.19 -6.03
CA PRO A 147 -1.04 -26.14 -5.19
C PRO A 147 0.40 -25.69 -4.90
N ILE A 148 0.84 -25.89 -3.66
CA ILE A 148 2.15 -25.45 -3.17
C ILE A 148 3.30 -25.88 -4.10
N GLY A 149 4.08 -24.91 -4.56
CA GLY A 149 5.25 -25.13 -5.44
C GLY A 149 4.93 -25.53 -6.88
N SER A 150 3.66 -25.47 -7.32
CA SER A 150 3.26 -25.79 -8.70
C SER A 150 3.58 -24.70 -9.71
N VAL A 151 3.59 -23.42 -9.31
CA VAL A 151 3.97 -22.28 -10.15
C VAL A 151 5.35 -21.78 -9.76
N LYS A 152 6.27 -21.78 -10.73
CA LYS A 152 7.65 -21.30 -10.57
C LYS A 152 7.93 -20.23 -11.62
N VAL A 153 8.17 -19.01 -11.15
CA VAL A 153 8.51 -17.87 -12.01
C VAL A 153 9.97 -17.99 -12.48
N LEU A 154 10.85 -18.47 -11.61
CA LEU A 154 12.24 -18.80 -11.93
C LEU A 154 12.71 -20.08 -11.22
N SER A 155 13.13 -21.07 -11.99
CA SER A 155 13.78 -22.29 -11.47
C SER A 155 15.16 -22.48 -12.10
N THR A 156 16.18 -21.79 -11.56
CA THR A 156 17.58 -21.87 -12.01
C THR A 156 18.51 -22.28 -10.88
N ALA A 157 19.82 -22.36 -11.17
CA ALA A 157 20.90 -22.57 -10.21
C ALA A 157 21.57 -21.26 -9.74
N THR A 158 21.08 -20.09 -10.18
CA THR A 158 21.50 -18.77 -9.69
C THR A 158 20.69 -18.40 -8.45
N VAL A 159 21.21 -17.51 -7.60
CA VAL A 159 20.43 -16.88 -6.53
C VAL A 159 19.50 -15.81 -7.14
N ALA A 160 18.22 -15.84 -6.76
CA ALA A 160 17.25 -14.80 -7.08
C ALA A 160 16.46 -14.38 -5.83
N VAL A 161 16.39 -13.07 -5.55
CA VAL A 161 15.81 -12.47 -4.32
C VAL A 161 15.09 -11.16 -4.66
N GLN A 162 14.40 -10.55 -3.68
CA GLN A 162 13.63 -9.31 -3.86
C GLN A 162 12.64 -9.34 -5.04
N PRO A 163 11.76 -10.36 -5.13
CA PRO A 163 10.73 -10.38 -6.17
C PRO A 163 9.69 -9.28 -5.92
N ASN A 164 9.21 -8.69 -7.01
CA ASN A 164 8.05 -7.79 -7.05
C ASN A 164 7.07 -8.34 -8.10
N VAL A 165 5.77 -8.05 -7.95
CA VAL A 165 4.70 -8.51 -8.85
C VAL A 165 3.68 -7.41 -9.16
N ALA A 166 3.34 -7.24 -10.44
CA ALA A 166 2.29 -6.33 -10.89
C ALA A 166 1.36 -7.04 -11.89
N THR A 167 0.10 -6.62 -11.97
CA THR A 167 -0.89 -7.19 -12.91
C THR A 167 -1.76 -6.10 -13.53
N ASP A 168 -2.31 -6.36 -14.72
CA ASP A 168 -3.25 -5.45 -15.36
C ASP A 168 -4.66 -5.49 -14.71
N SER A 169 -5.56 -4.58 -15.09
CA SER A 169 -6.89 -4.51 -14.47
C SER A 169 -7.73 -5.78 -14.67
N SER A 170 -7.47 -6.60 -15.70
CA SER A 170 -8.15 -7.88 -15.92
C SER A 170 -7.52 -9.07 -15.18
N GLY A 171 -6.27 -8.95 -14.71
CA GLY A 171 -5.47 -10.05 -14.20
C GLY A 171 -4.83 -10.94 -15.27
N GLN A 172 -5.07 -10.72 -16.57
CA GLN A 172 -4.55 -11.60 -17.63
C GLN A 172 -3.02 -11.57 -17.70
N PHE A 173 -2.45 -10.37 -17.62
CA PHE A 173 -1.02 -10.14 -17.67
C PHE A 173 -0.48 -10.00 -16.25
N VAL A 174 0.52 -10.82 -15.94
CA VAL A 174 1.20 -10.79 -14.63
C VAL A 174 2.68 -10.62 -14.89
N TYR A 175 3.28 -9.60 -14.28
CA TYR A 175 4.67 -9.22 -14.42
C TYR A 175 5.41 -9.50 -13.12
N ALA A 176 6.60 -10.07 -13.22
CA ALA A 176 7.48 -10.24 -12.07
C ALA A 176 8.86 -9.67 -12.39
N SER A 177 9.46 -8.94 -11.45
CA SER A 177 10.89 -8.59 -11.48
C SER A 177 11.59 -9.06 -10.21
N TRP A 178 12.89 -9.31 -10.26
CA TRP A 178 13.68 -9.72 -9.11
C TRP A 178 15.17 -9.36 -9.30
N GLN A 179 15.91 -9.29 -8.20
CA GLN A 179 17.36 -9.26 -8.23
C GLN A 179 17.90 -10.68 -8.46
N GLN A 180 18.82 -10.85 -9.41
CA GLN A 180 19.44 -12.13 -9.76
C GLN A 180 20.96 -12.02 -9.79
N THR A 181 21.66 -12.91 -9.08
CA THR A 181 23.12 -12.97 -9.10
C THR A 181 23.60 -13.68 -10.37
N VAL A 182 24.40 -13.01 -11.19
CA VAL A 182 24.94 -13.48 -12.47
C VAL A 182 26.45 -13.24 -12.51
N GLY A 183 27.23 -14.30 -12.31
CA GLY A 183 28.69 -14.18 -12.20
C GLY A 183 29.08 -13.66 -10.82
N ALA A 184 29.69 -12.47 -10.77
CA ALA A 184 30.02 -11.77 -9.53
C ALA A 184 29.00 -10.69 -9.14
N ASP A 185 28.18 -10.23 -10.10
CA ASP A 185 27.30 -9.08 -9.95
C ASP A 185 25.84 -9.51 -9.76
N ASN A 186 25.02 -8.61 -9.23
CA ASN A 186 23.56 -8.72 -9.23
C ASN A 186 22.95 -7.87 -10.35
N ILE A 187 21.97 -8.41 -11.07
CA ILE A 187 21.20 -7.70 -12.09
C ILE A 187 19.71 -7.75 -11.76
N ILE A 188 18.93 -6.80 -12.29
CA ILE A 188 17.47 -6.92 -12.29
C ILE A 188 17.04 -7.72 -13.52
N THR A 189 16.25 -8.76 -13.29
CA THR A 189 15.65 -9.61 -14.32
C THR A 189 14.12 -9.55 -14.21
N THR A 190 13.40 -9.75 -15.31
CA THR A 190 11.94 -9.86 -15.34
C THR A 190 11.44 -11.06 -16.15
N SER A 191 10.23 -11.51 -15.86
CA SER A 191 9.44 -12.43 -16.69
C SER A 191 7.97 -12.02 -16.65
N ARG A 192 7.14 -12.62 -17.51
CA ARG A 192 5.69 -12.39 -17.54
C ARG A 192 4.90 -13.67 -17.76
N SER A 193 3.67 -13.67 -17.28
CA SER A 193 2.58 -14.53 -17.75
C SER A 193 1.60 -13.69 -18.60
N THR A 194 0.92 -14.35 -19.54
CA THR A 194 -0.17 -13.78 -20.35
C THR A 194 -1.47 -14.61 -20.26
N ASP A 195 -1.52 -15.51 -19.27
CA ASP A 195 -2.57 -16.50 -19.04
C ASP A 195 -3.04 -16.53 -17.58
N PHE A 196 -3.16 -15.33 -16.99
CA PHE A 196 -3.58 -15.09 -15.61
C PHE A 196 -2.62 -15.70 -14.57
N GLY A 197 -1.32 -15.77 -14.86
CA GLY A 197 -0.32 -16.39 -13.99
C GLY A 197 -0.30 -17.93 -14.03
N ALA A 198 -0.89 -18.58 -15.03
CA ALA A 198 -0.95 -20.04 -15.11
C ALA A 198 0.39 -20.64 -15.57
N THR A 199 1.04 -20.04 -16.56
CA THR A 199 2.34 -20.45 -17.06
C THR A 199 3.30 -19.28 -17.16
N TRP A 200 4.59 -19.59 -17.01
CA TRP A 200 5.69 -18.65 -17.10
C TRP A 200 6.74 -19.21 -18.07
N PRO A 201 7.42 -18.37 -18.86
CA PRO A 201 8.55 -18.80 -19.68
C PRO A 201 9.61 -19.52 -18.86
N ALA A 202 10.20 -20.58 -19.41
CA ALA A 202 11.30 -21.30 -18.77
C ALA A 202 12.45 -20.33 -18.45
N GLY A 203 13.13 -20.50 -17.31
CA GLY A 203 14.01 -19.47 -16.72
C GLY A 203 15.18 -18.95 -17.58
N ALA A 204 15.53 -19.62 -18.67
CA ALA A 204 16.50 -19.13 -19.67
C ALA A 204 15.92 -18.05 -20.62
N SER A 205 14.61 -17.81 -20.58
CA SER A 205 13.87 -16.80 -21.35
C SER A 205 13.50 -15.55 -20.52
N ALA A 206 13.98 -15.46 -19.28
CA ALA A 206 13.81 -14.26 -18.45
C ALA A 206 14.70 -13.12 -18.98
N ILE A 207 14.20 -11.89 -18.92
CA ILE A 207 14.78 -10.72 -19.60
C ILE A 207 15.60 -9.91 -18.59
N ALA A 208 16.89 -9.74 -18.84
CA ALA A 208 17.75 -8.82 -18.08
C ALA A 208 17.38 -7.36 -18.39
N LEU A 209 17.09 -6.57 -17.35
CA LEU A 209 16.74 -5.15 -17.44
C LEU A 209 17.94 -4.25 -17.15
N SER A 210 18.78 -4.60 -16.19
CA SER A 210 20.07 -3.93 -15.93
C SER A 210 21.22 -4.66 -16.61
N ALA A 211 22.34 -3.97 -16.82
CA ALA A 211 23.54 -4.57 -17.40
C ALA A 211 24.36 -5.34 -16.36
N THR A 212 25.14 -6.32 -16.80
CA THR A 212 26.19 -7.00 -16.00
C THR A 212 27.38 -6.07 -15.75
N GLY A 213 28.26 -6.42 -14.81
CA GLY A 213 29.48 -5.68 -14.47
C GLY A 213 29.30 -4.60 -13.40
N GLU A 214 28.08 -4.36 -12.90
CA GLU A 214 27.79 -3.54 -11.72
C GLU A 214 26.51 -4.03 -11.04
N ASP A 215 26.49 -4.05 -9.69
CA ASP A 215 25.34 -4.48 -8.88
C ASP A 215 24.10 -3.58 -9.05
N ALA A 216 22.96 -4.19 -9.36
CA ALA A 216 21.62 -3.61 -9.26
C ALA A 216 20.76 -4.35 -8.21
N SER A 217 19.92 -3.60 -7.50
CA SER A 217 19.11 -4.10 -6.36
C SER A 217 17.82 -3.28 -6.20
N SER A 218 16.94 -3.72 -5.29
CA SER A 218 15.70 -2.99 -4.91
C SER A 218 14.88 -2.55 -6.12
N SER A 219 14.56 -3.50 -7.01
CA SER A 219 13.66 -3.21 -8.12
C SER A 219 12.24 -2.96 -7.63
N GLU A 220 11.47 -2.16 -8.37
CA GLU A 220 10.00 -2.19 -8.36
C GLU A 220 9.47 -2.33 -9.77
N ILE A 221 8.21 -2.78 -9.90
CA ILE A 221 7.52 -2.93 -11.17
C ILE A 221 6.08 -2.42 -11.09
N THR A 222 5.65 -1.67 -12.12
CA THR A 222 4.29 -1.13 -12.22
C THR A 222 3.78 -1.22 -13.66
N THR A 223 2.46 -1.25 -13.86
CA THR A 223 1.86 -1.37 -15.19
C THR A 223 0.57 -0.55 -15.30
N ASN A 224 0.24 -0.12 -16.52
CA ASN A 224 -1.01 0.58 -16.78
C ASN A 224 -2.21 -0.38 -16.77
N GLY A 225 -3.43 0.16 -16.72
CA GLY A 225 -4.65 -0.63 -16.57
C GLY A 225 -4.90 -1.70 -17.66
N SER A 226 -4.29 -1.57 -18.84
CA SER A 226 -4.36 -2.58 -19.92
C SER A 226 -3.19 -3.55 -19.98
N GLY A 227 -2.18 -3.42 -19.12
CA GLY A 227 -0.95 -4.22 -19.14
C GLY A 227 0.03 -3.85 -20.26
N GLN A 228 -0.38 -3.07 -21.27
CA GLN A 228 0.46 -2.78 -22.44
C GLN A 228 1.77 -2.10 -22.07
N TYR A 229 1.70 -1.13 -21.17
CA TYR A 229 2.83 -0.34 -20.70
C TYR A 229 3.26 -0.87 -19.32
N VAL A 230 4.50 -1.32 -19.24
CA VAL A 230 5.11 -1.86 -18.01
C VAL A 230 6.39 -1.09 -17.76
N TYR A 231 6.63 -0.71 -16.51
CA TYR A 231 7.78 0.06 -16.09
C TYR A 231 8.45 -0.62 -14.91
N ALA A 232 9.78 -0.70 -14.95
CA ALA A 232 10.58 -1.15 -13.83
C ALA A 232 11.58 -0.06 -13.45
N ILE A 233 11.79 0.15 -12.15
CA ILE A 233 12.80 1.06 -11.60
C ILE A 233 13.73 0.28 -10.68
N TRP A 234 14.98 0.69 -10.53
CA TRP A 234 15.93 0.06 -9.61
C TRP A 234 17.07 1.01 -9.25
N GLN A 235 17.84 0.63 -8.21
CA GLN A 235 19.09 1.29 -7.86
C GLN A 235 20.28 0.45 -8.37
N ARG A 236 21.32 1.08 -8.91
CA ARG A 236 22.52 0.43 -9.47
C ARG A 236 23.80 1.16 -9.03
N VAL A 237 24.80 0.42 -8.57
CA VAL A 237 26.10 0.98 -8.18
C VAL A 237 26.91 1.36 -9.44
N ASP A 238 27.52 2.54 -9.47
CA ASP A 238 28.53 2.94 -10.46
C ASP A 238 29.88 2.34 -10.06
N GLY A 239 30.41 1.42 -10.84
CA GLY A 239 31.69 0.74 -10.58
C GLY A 239 32.91 1.66 -10.67
N GLY A 240 32.77 2.85 -11.27
CA GLY A 240 33.82 3.88 -11.33
C GLY A 240 33.84 4.84 -10.15
N THR A 241 32.74 4.94 -9.38
CA THR A 241 32.62 5.93 -8.27
C THR A 241 32.07 5.37 -6.96
N SER A 242 31.62 4.11 -6.93
CA SER A 242 30.86 3.48 -5.85
C SER A 242 29.58 4.24 -5.46
N LYS A 243 29.00 5.02 -6.37
CA LYS A 243 27.75 5.76 -6.15
C LYS A 243 26.55 5.02 -6.67
N THR A 244 25.46 4.99 -5.92
CA THR A 244 24.21 4.38 -6.39
C THR A 244 23.44 5.37 -7.28
N ARG A 245 23.03 4.94 -8.47
CA ARG A 245 22.17 5.67 -9.41
C ARG A 245 20.81 4.99 -9.54
N VAL A 246 19.75 5.76 -9.72
CA VAL A 246 18.40 5.24 -10.01
C VAL A 246 18.19 5.19 -11.52
N GLN A 247 17.73 4.04 -12.02
CA GLN A 247 17.49 3.78 -13.43
C GLN A 247 16.11 3.17 -13.68
N THR A 248 15.61 3.30 -14.90
CA THR A 248 14.35 2.67 -15.34
C THR A 248 14.44 2.08 -16.74
N SER A 249 13.70 0.99 -16.95
CA SER A 249 13.37 0.43 -18.26
C SER A 249 11.86 0.29 -18.40
N ARG A 250 11.38 0.27 -19.64
CA ARG A 250 9.97 0.09 -19.99
C ARG A 250 9.76 -0.99 -21.04
N SER A 251 8.56 -1.55 -21.03
CA SER A 251 7.91 -2.26 -22.14
C SER A 251 6.72 -1.44 -22.66
N ILE A 252 6.41 -1.60 -23.95
CA ILE A 252 5.25 -1.00 -24.63
C ILE A 252 4.37 -2.05 -25.35
N ASP A 253 4.69 -3.32 -25.14
CA ASP A 253 4.15 -4.50 -25.84
C ASP A 253 3.73 -5.62 -24.88
N PHE A 254 3.16 -5.22 -23.74
CA PHE A 254 2.68 -6.09 -22.67
C PHE A 254 3.81 -6.92 -22.01
N GLY A 255 5.02 -6.37 -21.92
CA GLY A 255 6.20 -7.04 -21.36
C GLY A 255 6.87 -8.06 -22.30
N ALA A 256 6.59 -8.03 -23.61
CA ALA A 256 7.19 -8.96 -24.57
C ALA A 256 8.64 -8.58 -24.92
N SER A 257 8.92 -7.28 -24.98
CA SER A 257 10.25 -6.70 -25.08
C SER A 257 10.39 -5.50 -24.15
N TRP A 258 11.63 -5.14 -23.84
CA TRP A 258 11.99 -4.07 -22.90
C TRP A 258 13.09 -3.20 -23.49
N THR A 259 13.22 -1.98 -22.97
CA THR A 259 14.37 -1.11 -23.30
C THR A 259 15.66 -1.81 -22.84
N LEU A 260 16.56 -2.06 -23.78
CA LEU A 260 17.75 -2.89 -23.56
C LEU A 260 18.69 -2.29 -22.50
N PRO A 261 19.43 -3.11 -21.73
CA PRO A 261 20.35 -2.66 -20.67
C PRO A 261 21.33 -1.54 -21.05
N GLY A 262 21.81 -1.50 -22.30
CA GLY A 262 22.70 -0.45 -22.81
C GLY A 262 22.00 0.83 -23.26
N SER A 263 20.71 1.00 -22.98
CA SER A 263 19.89 2.15 -23.37
C SER A 263 18.79 2.48 -22.35
N VAL A 264 18.92 1.99 -21.12
CA VAL A 264 18.02 2.32 -20.00
C VAL A 264 18.13 3.80 -19.62
N ILE A 265 17.07 4.36 -19.04
CA ILE A 265 17.04 5.77 -18.64
C ILE A 265 17.58 5.87 -17.21
N THR A 266 18.74 6.49 -17.03
CA THR A 266 19.21 6.92 -15.70
C THR A 266 18.44 8.20 -15.31
N LEU A 267 17.82 8.18 -14.13
CA LEU A 267 16.94 9.26 -13.63
C LEU A 267 17.67 10.22 -12.67
N SER A 268 18.62 9.70 -11.89
CA SER A 268 19.49 10.48 -11.00
C SER A 268 20.72 11.04 -11.74
N ALA A 269 21.36 12.08 -11.20
CA ALA A 269 22.63 12.56 -11.72
C ALA A 269 23.82 11.66 -11.30
N ASP A 270 24.84 11.55 -12.14
CA ASP A 270 26.02 10.69 -11.93
C ASP A 270 26.92 11.11 -10.75
N ASP A 271 26.80 12.36 -10.29
CA ASP A 271 27.59 12.88 -9.18
C ASP A 271 27.00 12.58 -7.80
N GLN A 272 25.83 11.93 -7.71
CA GLN A 272 25.04 11.80 -6.49
C GLN A 272 24.71 10.35 -6.15
N ASN A 273 24.46 10.07 -4.87
CA ASN A 273 23.88 8.81 -4.44
C ASN A 273 22.35 8.91 -4.48
N ALA A 274 21.69 7.90 -5.03
CA ALA A 274 20.24 7.81 -5.17
C ALA A 274 19.75 6.41 -4.78
N THR A 275 18.82 6.35 -3.83
CA THR A 275 18.26 5.14 -3.21
C THR A 275 16.79 5.37 -2.84
N ASN A 276 16.10 4.38 -2.26
CA ASN A 276 14.70 4.50 -1.81
C ASN A 276 13.78 5.07 -2.91
N GLN A 277 13.97 4.58 -4.14
CA GLN A 277 13.16 4.91 -5.29
C GLN A 277 11.75 4.31 -5.19
N ARG A 278 10.77 5.00 -5.76
CA ARG A 278 9.40 4.54 -6.01
C ARG A 278 8.97 4.82 -7.44
N ILE A 279 8.17 3.96 -8.06
CA ILE A 279 7.57 4.21 -9.39
C ILE A 279 6.04 3.97 -9.44
N MET A 280 5.31 4.92 -10.04
CA MET A 280 3.87 4.81 -10.29
C MET A 280 3.51 5.21 -11.72
N THR A 281 2.46 4.61 -12.30
CA THR A 281 1.94 4.97 -13.63
C THR A 281 0.42 5.12 -13.65
N SER A 282 -0.07 6.14 -14.35
CA SER A 282 -1.51 6.35 -14.57
C SER A 282 -2.15 5.15 -15.28
N THR A 283 -3.46 4.95 -15.14
CA THR A 283 -4.21 3.86 -15.81
C THR A 283 -4.05 3.88 -17.34
N SER A 284 -3.82 5.07 -17.91
CA SER A 284 -3.53 5.28 -19.34
C SER A 284 -2.14 4.84 -19.80
N GLY A 285 -1.18 4.69 -18.87
CA GLY A 285 0.24 4.47 -19.15
C GLY A 285 1.00 5.69 -19.65
N LYS A 286 0.31 6.79 -20.01
CA LYS A 286 0.93 8.02 -20.55
C LYS A 286 1.82 8.73 -19.54
N TYR A 287 1.32 8.87 -18.32
CA TYR A 287 2.04 9.50 -17.22
C TYR A 287 2.71 8.43 -16.36
N VAL A 288 3.99 8.66 -16.08
CA VAL A 288 4.85 7.81 -15.26
C VAL A 288 5.62 8.71 -14.31
N TYR A 289 5.70 8.34 -13.04
CA TYR A 289 6.29 9.16 -11.99
C TYR A 289 7.31 8.34 -11.21
N ALA A 290 8.50 8.91 -11.07
CA ALA A 290 9.57 8.36 -10.25
C ALA A 290 9.94 9.37 -9.17
N VAL A 291 10.05 8.90 -7.93
CA VAL A 291 10.57 9.68 -6.79
C VAL A 291 11.67 8.87 -6.10
N TRP A 292 12.70 9.52 -5.56
CA TRP A 292 13.80 8.83 -4.86
C TRP A 292 14.47 9.72 -3.81
N GLU A 293 15.17 9.09 -2.88
CA GLU A 293 16.04 9.77 -1.92
C GLU A 293 17.40 10.05 -2.58
N LYS A 294 17.75 11.34 -2.67
CA LYS A 294 19.06 11.83 -3.07
C LYS A 294 19.91 12.07 -1.83
N ILE A 295 21.00 11.33 -1.70
CA ILE A 295 22.03 11.52 -0.69
C ILE A 295 23.11 12.43 -1.30
N ILE A 296 23.26 13.62 -0.73
CA ILE A 296 24.21 14.65 -1.18
C ILE A 296 25.56 14.45 -0.48
N ASP A 297 25.54 14.37 0.85
CA ASP A 297 26.69 14.21 1.73
C ASP A 297 26.29 13.38 2.97
N VAL A 298 27.25 13.07 3.84
CA VAL A 298 27.01 12.37 5.12
C VAL A 298 25.99 13.15 5.96
N GLY A 299 24.75 12.67 5.97
CA GLY A 299 23.65 13.33 6.66
C GLY A 299 23.18 14.63 5.98
N ASN A 300 23.20 14.71 4.66
CA ASN A 300 22.48 15.71 3.87
C ASN A 300 21.69 14.99 2.76
N THR A 301 20.36 14.88 2.91
CA THR A 301 19.49 14.11 2.02
C THR A 301 18.28 14.93 1.56
N ASN A 302 17.79 14.64 0.36
CA ASN A 302 16.72 15.36 -0.31
C ASN A 302 15.80 14.37 -1.03
N ILE A 303 14.55 14.75 -1.31
CA ILE A 303 13.67 13.96 -2.18
C ILE A 303 13.72 14.55 -3.59
N GLN A 304 14.06 13.72 -4.58
CA GLN A 304 14.03 14.08 -5.99
C GLN A 304 12.89 13.38 -6.72
N PHE A 305 12.40 14.03 -7.78
CA PHE A 305 11.28 13.56 -8.58
C PHE A 305 11.55 13.79 -10.07
N ALA A 306 11.11 12.86 -10.91
CA ALA A 306 11.02 13.02 -12.36
C ALA A 306 9.72 12.41 -12.89
N ARG A 307 9.21 12.98 -13.98
CA ARG A 307 8.00 12.49 -14.67
C ARG A 307 8.23 12.23 -16.14
N SER A 308 7.51 11.27 -16.69
CA SER A 308 7.23 11.16 -18.12
C SER A 308 5.80 11.61 -18.41
N THR A 309 5.59 12.16 -19.60
CA THR A 309 4.26 12.47 -20.17
C THR A 309 4.06 11.81 -21.55
N ASP A 310 4.95 10.90 -21.93
CA ASP A 310 5.10 10.29 -23.25
C ASP A 310 5.26 8.75 -23.18
N PHE A 311 4.61 8.12 -22.21
CA PHE A 311 4.66 6.66 -21.96
C PHE A 311 6.05 6.15 -21.59
N GLY A 312 6.82 6.94 -20.83
CA GLY A 312 8.19 6.63 -20.44
C GLY A 312 9.22 6.69 -21.58
N ALA A 313 8.94 7.39 -22.67
CA ALA A 313 9.92 7.56 -23.75
C ALA A 313 11.02 8.56 -23.37
N THR A 314 10.65 9.60 -22.64
CA THR A 314 11.56 10.53 -21.98
C THR A 314 11.06 10.84 -20.57
N PHE A 315 11.98 11.27 -19.70
CA PHE A 315 11.66 11.81 -18.38
C PHE A 315 12.15 13.25 -18.29
N SER A 316 11.48 14.06 -17.48
CA SER A 316 11.95 15.39 -17.10
C SER A 316 13.29 15.32 -16.35
N SER A 317 14.08 16.38 -16.42
CA SER A 317 15.18 16.61 -15.47
C SER A 317 14.69 16.45 -14.03
N ALA A 318 15.45 15.76 -13.19
CA ALA A 318 15.13 15.57 -11.78
C ALA A 318 15.00 16.91 -11.03
N VAL A 319 13.87 17.11 -10.34
CA VAL A 319 13.63 18.28 -9.48
C VAL A 319 13.70 17.89 -8.01
N ASN A 320 14.25 18.76 -7.16
CA ASN A 320 14.19 18.59 -5.71
C ASN A 320 12.80 19.02 -5.21
N ILE A 321 12.09 18.14 -4.51
CA ILE A 321 10.79 18.44 -3.89
C ILE A 321 10.94 19.37 -2.69
N VAL A 322 12.08 19.30 -1.99
CA VAL A 322 12.37 20.11 -0.80
C VAL A 322 13.71 20.84 -0.93
N SER A 323 13.68 22.16 -1.13
CA SER A 323 14.90 22.94 -1.35
C SER A 323 15.61 23.43 -0.07
N SER A 324 14.94 23.39 1.10
CA SER A 324 15.43 24.08 2.30
C SER A 324 15.04 23.48 3.67
N ILE A 325 14.24 22.41 3.71
CA ILE A 325 13.62 21.92 4.97
C ILE A 325 14.26 20.65 5.52
N GLY A 326 15.52 20.76 5.94
CA GLY A 326 16.24 19.69 6.66
C GLY A 326 16.61 18.51 5.76
N LYS A 327 16.98 17.39 6.39
CA LYS A 327 17.26 16.11 5.71
C LYS A 327 15.92 15.42 5.46
N ALA A 328 15.61 15.11 4.21
CA ALA A 328 14.40 14.40 3.84
C ALA A 328 14.72 12.98 3.36
N THR A 329 13.96 12.00 3.85
CA THR A 329 14.21 10.56 3.64
C THR A 329 12.89 9.79 3.49
N LYS A 330 12.97 8.55 2.98
CA LYS A 330 11.84 7.62 2.82
C LYS A 330 10.64 8.26 2.09
N PRO A 331 10.77 8.54 0.78
CA PRO A 331 9.66 9.05 -0.02
C PRO A 331 8.68 7.93 -0.40
N GLU A 332 7.39 8.26 -0.38
CA GLU A 332 6.32 7.43 -0.91
C GLU A 332 5.43 8.26 -1.85
N ILE A 333 4.79 7.60 -2.82
CA ILE A 333 4.02 8.25 -3.89
C ILE A 333 2.65 7.59 -4.09
N ALA A 334 1.61 8.42 -4.20
CA ALA A 334 0.28 8.01 -4.66
C ALA A 334 -0.21 8.94 -5.77
N ILE A 335 -1.03 8.42 -6.69
CA ILE A 335 -1.61 9.15 -7.82
C ILE A 335 -3.07 8.74 -8.05
N ASP A 336 -3.85 9.61 -8.68
CA ASP A 336 -5.18 9.25 -9.20
C ASP A 336 -5.08 8.46 -10.52
N ASP A 337 -6.19 7.84 -10.98
CA ASP A 337 -6.26 7.04 -12.22
C ASP A 337 -5.77 7.82 -13.46
N THR A 338 -6.01 9.13 -13.52
CA THR A 338 -5.59 9.99 -14.64
C THR A 338 -4.13 10.44 -14.52
N GLY A 339 -3.55 10.35 -13.32
CA GLY A 339 -2.24 10.89 -12.98
C GLY A 339 -2.19 12.42 -12.93
N GLN A 340 -3.31 13.13 -12.84
CA GLN A 340 -3.34 14.59 -12.67
C GLN A 340 -2.86 15.00 -11.27
N TYR A 341 -3.34 14.28 -10.27
CA TYR A 341 -3.00 14.47 -8.86
C TYR A 341 -1.84 13.53 -8.51
N VAL A 342 -0.78 14.12 -7.94
CA VAL A 342 0.40 13.37 -7.49
C VAL A 342 0.72 13.78 -6.07
N TYR A 343 0.69 12.83 -5.15
CA TYR A 343 0.97 13.02 -3.74
C TYR A 343 2.30 12.38 -3.39
N LEU A 344 3.21 13.18 -2.84
CA LEU A 344 4.49 12.72 -2.32
C LEU A 344 4.50 12.94 -0.82
N VAL A 345 4.61 11.86 -0.04
CA VAL A 345 4.86 11.93 1.41
C VAL A 345 6.29 11.51 1.71
N TYR A 346 6.91 12.12 2.71
CA TYR A 346 8.28 11.83 3.10
C TYR A 346 8.54 12.24 4.54
N ARG A 347 9.57 11.66 5.13
CA ARG A 347 10.05 11.97 6.48
C ARG A 347 11.07 13.12 6.42
N VAL A 348 11.01 14.04 7.38
CA VAL A 348 12.02 15.10 7.58
C VAL A 348 12.64 14.99 8.98
N ASP A 349 13.97 14.87 9.05
CA ASP A 349 14.73 14.70 10.30
C ASP A 349 14.57 15.88 11.27
N THR A 350 14.32 17.09 10.77
CA THR A 350 14.12 18.30 11.60
C THR A 350 12.79 18.21 12.36
N GLY A 351 12.86 17.54 13.50
CA GLY A 351 11.75 17.13 14.36
C GLY A 351 11.28 15.70 14.15
N GLY A 352 11.72 14.97 13.12
CA GLY A 352 11.13 13.68 12.75
C GLY A 352 9.65 13.84 12.42
N ARG A 353 9.35 14.62 11.38
CA ARG A 353 7.99 14.95 10.94
C ARG A 353 7.69 14.30 9.60
N ILE A 354 6.45 13.88 9.41
CA ILE A 354 5.95 13.45 8.11
C ILE A 354 5.33 14.64 7.40
N LEU A 355 5.82 14.92 6.20
CA LEU A 355 5.39 16.02 5.35
C LEU A 355 4.86 15.48 4.03
N LEU A 356 3.89 16.20 3.47
CA LEU A 356 3.30 15.91 2.16
C LEU A 356 3.44 17.13 1.24
N SER A 357 3.79 16.86 -0.02
CA SER A 357 3.72 17.81 -1.13
C SER A 357 2.82 17.24 -2.22
N ARG A 358 1.98 18.07 -2.83
CA ARG A 358 1.05 17.63 -3.89
C ARG A 358 1.20 18.41 -5.19
N SER A 359 0.97 17.73 -6.31
CA SER A 359 0.72 18.34 -7.61
C SER A 359 -0.74 18.14 -8.00
N THR A 360 -1.28 19.07 -8.80
CA THR A 360 -2.59 18.96 -9.47
C THR A 360 -2.48 19.21 -10.98
N ASP A 361 -1.26 19.13 -11.52
CA ASP A 361 -0.88 19.50 -12.89
C ASP A 361 0.01 18.45 -13.56
N PHE A 362 -0.27 17.17 -13.25
CA PHE A 362 0.46 16.00 -13.73
C PHE A 362 1.95 16.00 -13.32
N GLY A 363 2.27 16.50 -12.12
CA GLY A 363 3.64 16.63 -11.62
C GLY A 363 4.46 17.73 -12.29
N ALA A 364 3.84 18.81 -12.82
CA ALA A 364 4.59 19.95 -13.37
C ALA A 364 5.12 20.88 -12.28
N THR A 365 4.30 21.11 -11.25
CA THR A 365 4.64 21.87 -10.05
C THR A 365 4.12 21.15 -8.81
N PHE A 366 4.74 21.41 -7.66
CA PHE A 366 4.30 20.92 -6.36
C PHE A 366 3.97 22.09 -5.44
N SER A 367 2.99 21.88 -4.57
CA SER A 367 2.64 22.80 -3.49
C SER A 367 3.80 22.99 -2.51
N SER A 368 3.76 24.08 -1.75
CA SER A 368 4.53 24.15 -0.50
C SER A 368 4.22 22.91 0.37
N PRO A 369 5.24 22.29 1.01
CA PRO A 369 5.02 21.15 1.89
C PRO A 369 4.14 21.48 3.10
N ILE A 370 3.18 20.60 3.40
CA ILE A 370 2.39 20.61 4.64
C ILE A 370 2.90 19.51 5.59
N THR A 371 2.82 19.72 6.90
CA THR A 371 3.10 18.67 7.89
C THR A 371 1.80 17.94 8.22
N VAL A 372 1.79 16.61 8.08
CA VAL A 372 0.60 15.78 8.36
C VAL A 372 0.68 15.05 9.72
N SER A 373 1.90 14.86 10.26
CA SER A 373 2.12 14.24 11.58
C SER A 373 2.09 15.23 12.74
N SER A 374 1.62 14.76 13.90
CA SER A 374 1.87 15.39 15.22
C SER A 374 3.20 14.92 15.83
N GLY A 375 3.57 15.51 16.97
CA GLY A 375 4.71 15.06 17.78
C GLY A 375 6.08 15.24 17.11
N THR A 376 7.00 14.34 17.43
CA THR A 376 8.37 14.28 16.91
C THR A 376 8.81 12.83 16.67
N ALA A 377 9.98 12.63 16.05
CA ALA A 377 10.61 11.31 15.85
C ALA A 377 9.79 10.28 15.03
N ASN A 378 8.79 10.73 14.26
CA ASN A 378 8.00 9.87 13.38
C ASN A 378 8.87 9.25 12.26
N THR A 379 8.47 8.07 11.76
CA THR A 379 9.16 7.36 10.66
C THR A 379 8.21 6.51 9.81
N ASN A 380 8.72 5.92 8.72
CA ASN A 380 8.04 4.98 7.83
C ASN A 380 6.64 5.47 7.39
N PRO A 381 6.55 6.62 6.69
CA PRO A 381 5.28 7.01 6.11
C PRO A 381 4.86 6.01 5.02
N ALA A 382 3.56 5.82 4.85
CA ALA A 382 2.97 5.20 3.66
C ALA A 382 1.71 5.96 3.24
N ILE A 383 1.36 5.94 1.95
CA ILE A 383 0.29 6.75 1.36
C ILE A 383 -0.55 5.96 0.36
N THR A 384 -1.86 6.24 0.33
CA THR A 384 -2.76 5.80 -0.74
C THR A 384 -3.81 6.88 -1.05
N THR A 385 -4.48 6.80 -2.19
CA THR A 385 -5.50 7.77 -2.62
C THR A 385 -6.56 7.10 -3.49
N ASP A 386 -7.77 7.66 -3.53
CA ASP A 386 -8.84 7.12 -4.38
C ASP A 386 -8.63 7.39 -5.87
N LYS A 387 -9.46 6.77 -6.71
CA LYS A 387 -9.45 6.92 -8.17
C LYS A 387 -9.47 8.37 -8.65
N THR A 388 -10.13 9.27 -7.91
CA THR A 388 -10.26 10.70 -8.25
C THR A 388 -9.17 11.58 -7.64
N GLY A 389 -8.35 11.05 -6.73
CA GLY A 389 -7.37 11.80 -5.96
C GLY A 389 -7.97 12.78 -4.93
N LYS A 390 -9.29 12.75 -4.68
CA LYS A 390 -9.97 13.61 -3.69
C LYS A 390 -9.61 13.18 -2.27
N ASN A 391 -9.68 11.88 -2.02
CA ASN A 391 -9.48 11.25 -0.73
C ASN A 391 -8.03 10.73 -0.66
N VAL A 392 -7.27 11.16 0.36
CA VAL A 392 -5.85 10.82 0.53
C VAL A 392 -5.63 10.33 1.95
N TYR A 393 -4.96 9.19 2.11
CA TYR A 393 -4.73 8.54 3.39
C TYR A 393 -3.23 8.35 3.60
N VAL A 394 -2.73 8.78 4.76
CA VAL A 394 -1.32 8.67 5.15
C VAL A 394 -1.24 7.99 6.51
N ILE A 395 -0.36 7.01 6.66
CA ILE A 395 0.00 6.38 7.94
C ILE A 395 1.49 6.55 8.23
N TRP A 396 1.89 6.49 9.51
CA TRP A 396 3.30 6.51 9.92
C TRP A 396 3.52 5.92 11.33
N ASP A 397 4.77 5.57 11.63
CA ASP A 397 5.22 5.21 12.97
C ASP A 397 5.35 6.47 13.83
N SER A 398 4.70 6.50 14.99
CA SER A 398 4.72 7.64 15.92
C SER A 398 5.48 7.32 17.23
N THR A 399 5.55 8.30 18.14
CA THR A 399 6.32 8.16 19.39
C THR A 399 5.76 7.05 20.29
N GLY A 400 6.63 6.14 20.74
CA GLY A 400 6.20 5.03 21.61
C GLY A 400 5.63 3.84 20.82
N SER A 401 6.16 3.59 19.61
CA SER A 401 5.86 2.46 18.72
C SER A 401 4.46 2.42 18.10
N ALA A 402 3.55 3.26 18.56
CA ALA A 402 2.22 3.44 18.01
C ALA A 402 2.22 3.78 16.49
N LYS A 403 1.05 3.64 15.89
CA LYS A 403 0.77 3.93 14.49
C LYS A 403 -0.27 5.03 14.43
N ASP A 404 0.01 6.10 13.70
CA ASP A 404 -0.95 7.18 13.49
C ASP A 404 -1.38 7.21 12.02
N ALA A 405 -2.62 7.62 11.79
CA ALA A 405 -3.15 7.97 10.46
C ALA A 405 -3.54 9.45 10.39
N SER A 406 -3.54 10.00 9.19
CA SER A 406 -4.32 11.20 8.86
C SER A 406 -4.92 11.09 7.47
N SER A 407 -6.05 11.76 7.27
CA SER A 407 -6.86 11.70 6.05
C SER A 407 -7.19 13.10 5.52
N SER A 408 -7.25 13.21 4.20
CA SER A 408 -7.79 14.36 3.47
C SER A 408 -8.97 13.90 2.62
N SER A 409 -9.96 14.76 2.43
CA SER A 409 -11.04 14.61 1.44
C SER A 409 -11.19 15.86 0.56
N ASP A 410 -10.12 16.66 0.46
CA ASP A 410 -10.05 17.93 -0.26
C ASP A 410 -8.86 17.98 -1.25
N PHE A 411 -8.45 16.83 -1.79
CA PHE A 411 -7.29 16.66 -2.67
C PHE A 411 -5.96 17.01 -1.97
N GLY A 412 -5.80 16.67 -0.69
CA GLY A 412 -4.59 16.91 0.10
C GLY A 412 -4.30 18.39 0.39
N GLN A 413 -5.33 19.25 0.42
CA GLN A 413 -5.16 20.66 0.83
C GLN A 413 -5.10 20.80 2.34
N THR A 414 -5.97 20.08 3.04
CA THR A 414 -5.98 19.95 4.50
C THR A 414 -6.07 18.49 4.90
N PHE A 415 -5.62 18.20 6.12
CA PHE A 415 -5.56 16.85 6.68
C PHE A 415 -6.22 16.86 8.07
N SER A 416 -6.83 15.73 8.43
CA SER A 416 -7.42 15.54 9.76
C SER A 416 -6.34 15.64 10.85
N PRO A 417 -6.70 16.02 12.09
CA PRO A 417 -5.86 15.71 13.24
C PRO A 417 -5.47 14.22 13.21
N PRO A 418 -4.23 13.84 13.56
CA PRO A 418 -3.83 12.45 13.59
C PRO A 418 -4.70 11.59 14.51
N GLU A 419 -5.06 10.40 14.01
CA GLU A 419 -5.84 9.38 14.71
C GLU A 419 -4.93 8.17 14.94
N THR A 420 -4.60 7.87 16.21
CA THR A 420 -3.75 6.73 16.58
C THR A 420 -4.54 5.43 16.42
N LEU A 421 -4.00 4.52 15.60
CA LEU A 421 -4.62 3.27 15.16
C LEU A 421 -4.37 2.10 16.11
N THR A 422 -3.28 2.13 16.88
CA THR A 422 -2.78 0.97 17.63
C THR A 422 -2.30 1.33 19.04
N GLY A 423 -2.09 0.30 19.88
CA GLY A 423 -1.50 0.45 21.22
C GLY A 423 0.00 0.79 21.22
N SER A 424 0.64 0.58 22.37
CA SER A 424 2.05 0.90 22.63
C SER A 424 3.04 -0.26 22.35
N ASP A 425 2.63 -1.28 21.60
CA ASP A 425 3.49 -2.43 21.27
C ASP A 425 4.40 -2.12 20.08
N SER A 426 5.48 -2.89 19.91
CA SER A 426 6.55 -2.58 18.94
C SER A 426 6.18 -2.99 17.52
N PHE A 427 5.41 -2.12 16.85
CA PHE A 427 4.92 -2.31 15.48
C PHE A 427 5.82 -1.68 14.39
N ILE A 428 5.82 -2.26 13.20
CA ILE A 428 6.44 -1.76 11.95
C ILE A 428 5.33 -1.56 10.88
N ILE A 429 5.40 -0.56 10.01
CA ILE A 429 4.48 -0.44 8.85
C ILE A 429 4.96 -1.32 7.71
N ALA A 430 4.04 -2.03 7.04
CA ALA A 430 4.30 -2.76 5.82
C ALA A 430 3.65 -2.10 4.59
N SER A 431 2.33 -1.84 4.60
CA SER A 431 1.65 -1.24 3.43
C SER A 431 0.26 -0.65 3.74
N ILE A 432 -0.29 0.16 2.81
CA ILE A 432 -1.64 0.74 2.86
C ILE A 432 -2.29 0.75 1.46
N THR A 433 -3.60 0.47 1.39
CA THR A 433 -4.37 0.38 0.14
C THR A 433 -5.82 0.88 0.33
N THR A 434 -6.52 1.22 -0.75
CA THR A 434 -7.90 1.70 -0.74
C THR A 434 -8.65 1.36 -2.04
N ASP A 435 -9.99 1.37 -2.00
CA ASP A 435 -10.84 1.10 -3.17
C ASP A 435 -10.96 2.31 -4.13
N ASP A 436 -11.56 2.12 -5.32
CA ASP A 436 -11.72 3.20 -6.31
C ASP A 436 -12.43 4.44 -5.74
N SER A 437 -13.30 4.31 -4.71
CA SER A 437 -14.01 5.44 -4.10
C SER A 437 -13.33 6.05 -2.87
N GLY A 438 -12.25 5.45 -2.36
CA GLY A 438 -11.61 5.88 -1.11
C GLY A 438 -12.50 5.71 0.11
N ARG A 439 -13.49 4.81 0.05
CA ARG A 439 -14.43 4.56 1.14
C ARG A 439 -13.87 3.52 2.11
N TYR A 440 -13.10 2.57 1.61
CA TYR A 440 -12.54 1.46 2.36
C TYR A 440 -11.03 1.56 2.31
N VAL A 441 -10.39 1.62 3.49
CA VAL A 441 -8.95 1.83 3.61
C VAL A 441 -8.38 0.73 4.49
N TYR A 442 -7.39 0.01 3.96
CA TYR A 442 -6.79 -1.15 4.62
C TYR A 442 -5.30 -0.91 4.82
N ALA A 443 -4.82 -1.12 6.04
CA ALA A 443 -3.41 -0.97 6.38
C ALA A 443 -2.88 -2.24 7.03
N ALA A 444 -1.67 -2.62 6.63
CA ALA A 444 -0.96 -3.79 7.13
C ALA A 444 0.38 -3.37 7.75
N PHE A 445 0.73 -4.08 8.81
CA PHE A 445 1.79 -3.75 9.74
C PHE A 445 2.39 -5.08 10.26
N ASP A 446 3.53 -5.06 10.95
CA ASP A 446 4.14 -6.23 11.63
C ASP A 446 4.41 -5.96 13.12
N VAL A 447 4.33 -6.99 14.00
CA VAL A 447 4.57 -6.88 15.45
C VAL A 447 5.86 -7.60 15.87
N SER A 448 6.77 -6.86 16.50
CA SER A 448 7.87 -7.45 17.26
C SER A 448 7.52 -7.58 18.75
N PRO A 449 7.56 -8.78 19.38
CA PRO A 449 7.55 -10.14 18.82
C PRO A 449 6.15 -10.77 19.04
N GLY A 450 5.19 -10.44 18.16
CA GLY A 450 3.76 -10.69 18.40
C GLY A 450 2.96 -11.23 17.20
N ASP A 451 3.51 -11.13 15.99
CA ASP A 451 3.15 -11.95 14.84
C ASP A 451 1.75 -11.74 14.19
N VAL A 452 1.73 -10.98 13.09
CA VAL A 452 0.59 -10.49 12.25
C VAL A 452 -0.14 -9.25 12.80
N ILE A 453 -0.42 -8.27 11.91
CA ILE A 453 -1.32 -7.15 12.19
C ILE A 453 -2.34 -6.96 11.08
N ILE A 454 -3.60 -6.81 11.49
CA ILE A 454 -4.70 -6.29 10.67
C ILE A 454 -5.43 -5.25 11.52
N HIS A 455 -5.42 -3.97 11.09
CA HIS A 455 -6.25 -2.92 11.70
C HIS A 455 -6.92 -2.09 10.60
N SER A 456 -8.21 -1.86 10.75
CA SER A 456 -9.06 -1.18 9.77
C SER A 456 -8.88 0.35 9.78
N ILE A 457 -9.00 0.97 8.61
CA ILE A 457 -9.04 2.44 8.47
C ILE A 457 -10.34 2.85 7.76
N ARG A 458 -10.75 4.08 8.03
CA ARG A 458 -12.14 4.49 8.17
C ARG A 458 -12.73 5.18 6.93
N ALA A 459 -13.93 4.76 6.55
CA ALA A 459 -14.81 5.50 5.64
C ALA A 459 -15.12 6.91 6.21
N LEU A 460 -14.75 7.96 5.47
CA LEU A 460 -14.97 9.35 5.88
C LEU A 460 -15.62 10.20 4.77
N ASP A 461 -16.91 9.99 4.53
CA ASP A 461 -17.78 11.07 4.03
C ASP A 461 -19.20 11.01 4.63
N GLN A 462 -19.89 12.14 4.69
CA GLN A 462 -21.05 12.38 5.56
C GLN A 462 -22.41 12.07 4.91
N LEU A 463 -22.58 10.92 4.25
CA LEU A 463 -23.88 10.49 3.73
C LEU A 463 -24.18 9.00 3.96
N LEU A 464 -25.48 8.73 4.23
CA LEU A 464 -26.12 7.43 4.47
C LEU A 464 -25.79 6.77 5.83
N LEU A 465 -26.76 6.26 6.61
CA LEU A 465 -28.20 6.56 6.69
C LEU A 465 -28.73 6.14 8.09
N THR A 466 -29.91 6.63 8.47
CA THR A 466 -30.50 6.51 9.81
C THR A 466 -30.99 5.11 10.21
N THR A 467 -30.53 4.56 11.35
CA THR A 467 -31.36 3.83 12.35
C THR A 467 -30.57 3.53 13.64
N PRO A 468 -31.20 3.56 14.84
CA PRO A 468 -30.59 3.05 16.07
C PRO A 468 -30.88 1.56 16.30
N ILE A 469 -29.92 0.80 16.82
CA ILE A 469 -30.13 -0.59 17.28
C ILE A 469 -30.21 -0.64 18.81
N ILE A 470 -31.22 -1.34 19.32
CA ILE A 470 -31.48 -1.55 20.75
C ILE A 470 -30.53 -2.62 21.28
N ARG A 471 -29.74 -2.29 22.32
CA ARG A 471 -29.00 -3.33 23.08
C ARG A 471 -29.97 -4.10 23.97
N VAL A 472 -30.15 -5.39 23.71
CA VAL A 472 -30.76 -6.34 24.65
C VAL A 472 -29.65 -7.06 25.38
N PHE A 473 -29.46 -6.74 26.66
CA PHE A 473 -28.65 -7.57 27.55
C PHE A 473 -29.49 -8.73 28.09
N ARG A 474 -28.85 -9.87 28.31
CA ARG A 474 -29.25 -10.83 29.35
C ARG A 474 -28.11 -10.95 30.35
N GLU A 475 -28.51 -11.20 31.59
CA GLU A 475 -27.64 -11.51 32.73
C GLU A 475 -27.06 -12.93 32.63
#